data_AF-A0A355ADV6-F1
#
_entry.id   AF-A0A355ADV6-F1
#
_cell.length_a   1.000
_cell.length_b   1.000
_cell.length_c   1.000
_cell.angle_alpha   90.00
_cell.angle_beta   90.00
_cell.angle_gamma   90.00
#
_symmetry.space_group_name_H-M   'P 1'
#
loop_
_entity.id
_entity.type
_entity.pdbx_description
1 polymer ?
#
loop_
_entity_poly.entity_id
_entity_poly.type
_entity_poly.pdbx_seq_one_letter_code
_entity_poly.pdbx_strand_id
1 'polypeptide(L)' 'MLASLPIGFKKLGFATHDFFDQIADSIKGHQDYKQTQQQQLSHLLNNCVACHKVYKIDFVSN' A
#
# COMPACT_ATOMS: atom_id res chain seq x y z
N MET A 1 18.88 -2.52 9.17
CA MET A 1 18.10 -3.00 7.99
C MET A 1 17.23 -1.91 7.37
N LEU A 2 16.41 -1.16 8.12
CA LEU A 2 15.63 -0.03 7.56
C LEU A 2 16.50 1.12 7.04
N ALA A 3 17.59 1.45 7.74
CA ALA A 3 18.47 2.56 7.35
C ALA A 3 19.05 2.40 5.93
N SER A 4 19.34 1.17 5.51
CA SER A 4 19.93 0.85 4.21
C SER A 4 18.93 0.80 3.05
N LEU A 5 17.63 0.97 3.30
CA LEU A 5 16.62 0.95 2.23
C LEU A 5 16.53 2.30 1.51
N PRO A 6 16.23 2.30 0.20
CA PRO A 6 15.96 3.52 -0.56
C PRO A 6 14.86 4.36 0.11
N ILE A 7 14.99 5.69 0.08
CA ILE A 7 14.04 6.60 0.71
C ILE A 7 12.63 6.43 0.11
N GLY A 8 12.53 6.30 -1.22
CA GLY A 8 11.26 6.07 -1.90
C GLY A 8 10.60 4.74 -1.51
N PHE A 9 11.40 3.69 -1.31
CA PHE A 9 10.91 2.39 -0.83
C PHE A 9 10.27 2.53 0.55
N LYS A 10 10.96 3.20 1.49
CA LYS A 10 10.44 3.45 2.84
C LYS A 10 9.15 4.26 2.82
N LYS A 11 9.10 5.33 2.02
CA LYS A 11 7.91 6.18 1.89
C LYS A 11 6.69 5.38 1.41
N LEU A 12 6.86 4.59 0.34
CA LEU A 12 5.77 3.74 -0.17
C LEU A 12 5.37 2.65 0.84
N GLY A 13 6.34 2.04 1.51
CA GLY A 13 6.09 1.04 2.55
C GLY A 13 5.26 1.60 3.71
N PHE A 14 5.73 2.68 4.34
CA PHE A 14 5.01 3.31 5.46
C PHE A 14 3.63 3.81 5.05
N ALA A 15 3.49 4.49 3.90
CA ALA A 15 2.20 4.95 3.41
C ALA A 15 1.21 3.79 3.15
N THR A 16 1.71 2.63 2.72
CA THR A 16 0.88 1.44 2.53
C THR A 16 0.35 0.91 3.86
N HIS A 17 1.21 0.84 4.90
CA HIS A 17 0.78 0.45 6.24
C HIS A 17 -0.27 1.43 6.80
N ASP A 18 0.00 2.73 6.73
CA ASP A 18 -0.90 3.76 7.24
C ASP A 18 -2.28 3.70 6.57
N PHE A 19 -2.34 3.46 5.25
CA PHE A 19 -3.61 3.35 4.53
C PHE A 19 -4.38 2.07 4.85
N PHE A 20 -3.70 0.94 5.11
CA PHE A 20 -4.38 -0.25 5.58
C PHE A 20 -5.04 -0.03 6.94
N ASP A 21 -4.34 0.62 7.88
CA ASP A 21 -4.88 0.94 9.20
C ASP A 21 -6.07 1.90 9.08
N GLN A 22 -5.98 2.93 8.25
CA GLN A 22 -7.10 3.86 7.98
C GLN A 22 -8.32 3.16 7.37
N ILE A 23 -8.12 2.24 6.43
CA ILE A 23 -9.22 1.44 5.87
C ILE A 23 -9.85 0.60 6.98
N ALA A 24 -9.03 -0.12 7.75
CA ALA A 24 -9.50 -0.97 8.85
C ALA A 24 -10.27 -0.19 9.92
N ASP A 25 -9.87 1.04 10.22
CA ASP A 25 -10.60 1.90 11.16
C ASP A 25 -11.89 2.46 10.55
N SER A 26 -11.88 2.82 9.26
CA SER A 26 -13.07 3.36 8.59
C SER A 26 -14.23 2.36 8.46
N ILE A 27 -13.94 1.05 8.53
CA ILE A 27 -14.97 -0.01 8.47
C ILE A 27 -15.50 -0.43 9.85
N LYS A 28 -14.83 -0.05 10.94
CA LYS A 28 -15.31 -0.36 12.29
C LYS A 28 -16.54 0.50 12.60
N GLY A 29 -17.69 -0.16 12.81
CA GLY A 29 -18.94 0.50 13.24
C GLY A 29 -19.86 1.00 12.12
N HIS A 30 -19.57 0.65 10.86
CA HIS A 30 -20.13 1.33 9.70
C HIS A 30 -20.42 0.35 8.55
N GLN A 31 -21.69 -0.08 8.40
CA GLN A 31 -22.08 -1.18 7.51
C GLN A 31 -22.25 -0.82 6.02
N ASP A 32 -22.41 0.47 5.66
CA ASP A 32 -22.86 0.88 4.31
C ASP A 32 -21.86 1.69 3.47
N TYR A 33 -20.55 1.61 3.74
CA TYR A 33 -19.53 2.41 3.03
C TYR A 33 -18.86 1.68 1.86
N LYS A 34 -19.56 0.75 1.20
CA LYS A 34 -18.96 -0.11 0.17
C LYS A 34 -18.23 0.67 -0.94
N GLN A 35 -18.81 1.77 -1.42
CA GLN A 35 -18.19 2.61 -2.45
C GLN A 35 -16.94 3.32 -1.93
N THR A 36 -17.00 3.91 -0.73
CA THR A 36 -15.86 4.57 -0.09
C THR A 36 -14.72 3.59 0.19
N GLN A 37 -15.04 2.39 0.69
CA GLN A 37 -14.06 1.32 0.94
C GLN A 37 -13.38 0.89 -0.36
N GLN A 38 -14.14 0.73 -1.44
CA GLN A 38 -13.57 0.40 -2.75
C GLN A 38 -12.64 1.50 -3.26
N GLN A 39 -13.00 2.78 -3.08
CA GLN A 39 -12.15 3.90 -3.46
C GLN A 39 -10.86 3.95 -2.64
N GLN A 40 -10.94 3.75 -1.32
CA GLN A 40 -9.76 3.70 -0.45
C GLN A 40 -8.85 2.53 -0.81
N LEU A 41 -9.43 1.35 -1.06
CA LEU A 41 -8.67 0.19 -1.51
C LEU A 41 -8.00 0.44 -2.87
N SER A 42 -8.73 1.02 -3.82
CA SER A 42 -8.17 1.37 -5.14
C SER A 42 -7.02 2.37 -5.02
N HIS A 43 -7.14 3.35 -4.12
CA HIS A 43 -6.06 4.28 -3.82
C HIS A 43 -4.83 3.58 -3.24
N LEU A 44 -5.03 2.71 -2.25
CA LEU A 44 -3.97 1.91 -1.64
C LEU A 44 -3.23 1.05 -2.67
N LEU A 45 -3.97 0.38 -3.58
CA LEU A 45 -3.39 -0.51 -4.58
C LEU A 45 -2.43 0.21 -5.56
N ASN A 46 -2.57 1.51 -5.74
CA ASN A 46 -1.60 2.29 -6.52
C ASN A 46 -0.20 2.26 -5.88
N ASN A 47 -0.09 2.15 -4.55
CA ASN A 47 1.20 1.98 -3.88
C ASN A 47 1.83 0.63 -4.23
N CYS A 48 1.02 -0.43 -4.34
CA CYS A 48 1.50 -1.76 -4.75
C CYS A 48 2.09 -1.71 -6.16
N VAL A 49 1.36 -1.10 -7.11
CA VAL A 49 1.83 -0.95 -8.49
C VAL A 49 3.09 -0.10 -8.55
N ALA A 50 3.12 1.04 -7.85
CA ALA A 50 4.28 1.92 -7.83
C ALA A 50 5.52 1.25 -7.23
N CYS A 51 5.36 0.57 -6.08
CA CYS A 51 6.44 -0.14 -5.42
C CYS A 51 6.98 -1.26 -6.31
N HIS A 52 6.11 -2.09 -6.87
CA HIS A 52 6.55 -3.19 -7.72
C HIS A 52 7.18 -2.72 -9.04
N LYS A 53 6.71 -1.62 -9.62
CA LYS A 53 7.32 -1.07 -10.84
C LYS A 53 8.76 -0.61 -10.63
N VAL A 54 9.11 -0.13 -9.43
CA VAL A 54 10.41 0.52 -9.16
C VAL A 54 11.35 -0.39 -8.36
N TYR A 55 10.82 -1.24 -7.48
CA TYR A 55 11.59 -1.96 -6.48
C TYR A 55 11.38 -3.47 -6.48
N LYS A 56 10.49 -4.02 -7.34
CA LYS A 56 10.39 -5.48 -7.49
C LYS A 56 11.69 -5.99 -8.08
N ILE A 57 12.30 -6.94 -7.38
CA ILE A 57 13.44 -7.69 -7.89
C ILE A 57 12.85 -8.83 -8.71
N ASP A 58 13.02 -8.78 -10.03
CA ASP A 58 12.70 -9.90 -10.89
C ASP A 58 13.91 -10.85 -10.96
N PHE A 59 13.68 -12.12 -10.65
CA PHE A 59 14.66 -13.16 -10.90
C PHE A 59 14.61 -13.50 -12.39
N VAL A 60 15.72 -13.30 -13.10
CA VAL A 60 15.88 -13.87 -14.44
C VAL A 60 16.09 -15.37 -14.24
N SER A 61 15.06 -16.16 -14.58
CA SER A 61 15.20 -17.61 -14.74
C SER A 61 16.05 -17.87 -15.98
N ASN A 62 17.20 -18.52 -15.78
CA ASN A 62 18.12 -18.99 -16.81
C ASN A 62 17.70 -20.37 -17.33
#